data_AF-A0AAD9TKQ7-F1
#
_entry.id   AF-A0AAD9TKQ7-F1
#
_cell.length_a   1.000
_cell.length_b   1.000
_cell.length_c   1.000
_cell.angle_alpha   90.00
_cell.angle_beta   90.00
_cell.angle_gamma   90.00
#
_symmetry.space_group_name_H-M   'P 1'
#
loop_
_entity.id
_entity.type
_entity.pdbx_description
1 polymer ?
#
loop_
_entity_poly.entity_id
_entity_poly.type
_entity_poly.pdbx_seq_one_letter_code
_entity_poly.pdbx_strand_id
1 'polypeptide(L)'
;MGKSDSMKVLFTNQGDGQQSGSYLHNSAFMQLMAAKCKPGLERSVQSLFSENVLPFKVLHVADLGSSASNPTTFSVIATVIDTVKCKCKELGLQMPEFQFWLNDLPGSDFNTLFKSLSSYV
;
A
#
# COMPACT_ATOMS: atom_id res chain seq x y z
N MET A 1 27.64 -26.16 -1.33
CA MET A 1 26.50 -27.11 -1.20
C MET A 1 25.94 -26.97 0.21
N GLY A 2 24.72 -26.42 0.37
CA GLY A 2 23.85 -26.45 1.57
C GLY A 2 24.39 -25.86 2.88
N LYS A 3 23.74 -24.89 3.51
CA LYS A 3 22.35 -24.97 3.99
C LYS A 3 21.62 -23.64 3.84
N SER A 4 20.42 -23.79 3.30
CA SER A 4 19.35 -22.80 3.20
C SER A 4 18.98 -22.28 4.59
N ASP A 5 19.21 -21.00 4.85
CA ASP A 5 18.48 -20.33 5.92
C ASP A 5 17.01 -20.30 5.51
N SER A 6 16.20 -20.97 6.32
CA SER A 6 14.78 -21.17 6.07
C SER A 6 14.05 -19.87 6.40
N MET A 7 13.56 -19.17 5.38
CA MET A 7 12.58 -18.11 5.56
C MET A 7 11.34 -18.77 6.18
N LYS A 8 11.20 -18.61 7.50
CA LYS A 8 10.07 -19.14 8.28
C LYS A 8 8.77 -18.71 7.61
N VAL A 9 7.90 -19.70 7.39
CA VAL A 9 6.54 -19.55 6.85
C VAL A 9 5.74 -18.60 7.76
N LEU A 10 5.69 -17.33 7.36
CA LEU A 10 4.92 -16.24 7.99
C LEU A 10 4.21 -15.45 6.90
N PHE A 11 3.31 -16.09 6.16
CA PHE A 11 2.44 -15.39 5.20
C PHE A 11 1.02 -15.29 5.76
N THR A 12 0.29 -14.29 5.32
CA THR A 12 -1.15 -14.21 5.59
C THR A 12 -1.84 -15.43 4.99
N ASN A 13 -2.72 -16.09 5.75
CA ASN A 13 -3.41 -17.29 5.30
C ASN A 13 -4.09 -17.10 3.93
N GLN A 14 -4.00 -18.13 3.07
CA GLN A 14 -4.64 -18.15 1.76
C GLN A 14 -6.15 -17.93 1.90
N GLY A 15 -6.65 -16.91 1.20
CA GLY A 15 -8.07 -16.62 1.13
C GLY A 15 -8.77 -17.60 0.20
N ASP A 16 -9.32 -18.67 0.76
CA ASP A 16 -10.61 -19.29 0.34
C ASP A 16 -11.04 -20.50 1.20
N GLY A 17 -10.50 -20.66 2.42
CA GLY A 17 -10.97 -21.66 3.37
C GLY A 17 -11.95 -21.06 4.38
N GLN A 18 -13.13 -21.66 4.54
CA GLN A 18 -14.12 -21.36 5.60
C GLN A 18 -13.51 -21.44 7.01
N GLN A 19 -12.81 -20.39 7.45
CA GLN A 19 -12.52 -20.10 8.85
C GLN A 19 -13.01 -18.68 9.13
N SER A 20 -14.33 -18.58 9.21
CA SER A 20 -15.16 -17.38 9.38
C SER A 20 -15.01 -16.65 10.73
N GLY A 21 -13.90 -16.87 11.47
CA GLY A 21 -13.71 -16.35 12.83
C GLY A 21 -12.53 -15.40 13.07
N SER A 22 -11.40 -15.53 12.37
CA SER A 22 -10.16 -14.79 12.75
C SER A 22 -9.82 -13.55 11.92
N TYR A 23 -10.44 -13.34 10.74
CA TYR A 23 -10.04 -12.26 9.82
C TYR A 23 -10.86 -10.98 9.92
N LEU A 24 -12.12 -11.06 10.36
CA LEU A 24 -12.94 -9.86 10.62
C LEU A 24 -12.37 -9.02 11.77
N HIS A 25 -11.66 -9.67 12.72
CA HIS A 25 -11.10 -9.01 13.89
C HIS A 25 -9.76 -8.33 13.60
N ASN A 26 -8.94 -8.89 12.70
CA ASN A 26 -7.63 -8.34 12.37
C ASN A 26 -7.70 -7.20 11.33
N SER A 27 -8.68 -7.25 10.42
CA SER A 27 -8.90 -6.21 9.40
C SER A 27 -9.34 -4.86 9.99
N ALA A 28 -10.20 -4.87 11.00
CA ALA A 28 -10.69 -3.65 11.65
C ALA A 28 -9.57 -2.91 12.40
N PHE A 29 -8.69 -3.66 13.06
CA PHE A 29 -7.51 -3.09 13.71
C PHE A 29 -6.56 -2.45 12.69
N MET A 30 -6.28 -3.13 11.58
CA MET A 30 -5.42 -2.59 10.52
C MET A 30 -6.04 -1.33 9.89
N GLN A 31 -7.35 -1.30 9.64
CA GLN A 31 -8.05 -0.12 9.15
C GLN A 31 -7.99 1.05 10.15
N LEU A 32 -8.18 0.78 11.45
CA LEU A 32 -8.05 1.80 12.50
C LEU A 32 -6.64 2.37 12.53
N MET A 33 -5.62 1.52 12.45
CA MET A 33 -4.23 1.96 12.44
C MET A 33 -3.91 2.76 11.18
N ALA A 34 -4.37 2.32 10.00
CA ALA A 34 -4.22 3.08 8.76
C ALA A 34 -4.87 4.46 8.85
N ALA A 35 -6.08 4.56 9.42
CA ALA A 35 -6.74 5.84 9.65
C ALA A 35 -5.95 6.75 10.59
N LYS A 36 -5.36 6.19 11.66
CA LYS A 36 -4.49 6.94 12.59
C LYS A 36 -3.17 7.37 11.95
N CYS A 37 -2.60 6.57 11.05
CA CYS A 37 -1.35 6.86 10.37
C CYS A 37 -1.53 7.80 9.16
N LYS A 38 -2.75 7.92 8.62
CA LYS A 38 -3.07 8.74 7.45
C LYS A 38 -2.51 10.18 7.54
N PRO A 39 -2.69 10.95 8.62
CA PRO A 39 -2.14 12.31 8.70
C PRO A 39 -0.60 12.35 8.70
N GLY A 40 0.06 11.27 9.12
CA GLY A 40 1.51 11.12 9.03
C GLY A 40 1.94 10.89 7.57
N LEU A 41 1.25 9.98 6.88
CA LEU A 41 1.49 9.70 5.46
C LEU A 41 1.28 10.95 4.60
N GLU A 42 0.19 11.69 4.81
CA GLU A 42 -0.10 12.95 4.12
C GLU A 42 1.05 13.97 4.30
N ARG A 43 1.53 14.17 5.54
CA ARG A 43 2.66 15.08 5.80
C ARG A 43 3.94 14.65 5.10
N SER A 44 4.26 13.36 5.12
CA SER A 44 5.45 12.83 4.45
C SER A 44 5.38 13.01 2.94
N VAL A 45 4.21 12.78 2.32
CA VAL A 45 4.01 13.02 0.88
C VAL A 45 4.10 14.51 0.56
N GLN A 46 3.54 15.38 1.41
CA GLN A 46 3.63 16.83 1.23
C GLN A 46 5.05 17.35 1.33
N SER A 47 5.92 16.77 2.17
CA SER A 47 7.31 17.24 2.32
C SER A 47 8.13 17.08 1.04
N LEU A 48 7.79 16.10 0.19
CA LEU A 48 8.40 15.93 -1.14
C LEU A 48 8.31 17.18 -2.02
N PHE A 49 7.29 18.03 -1.79
CA PHE A 49 7.09 19.28 -2.53
C PHE A 49 7.95 20.45 -2.00
N SER A 50 8.34 20.40 -0.73
CA SER A 50 9.10 21.46 -0.07
C SER A 50 10.62 21.26 -0.20
N GLU A 51 11.08 20.03 -0.40
CA GLU A 51 12.50 19.66 -0.42
C GLU A 51 13.19 19.88 -1.80
N ASN A 52 12.62 20.71 -2.68
CA ASN A 52 13.12 20.98 -4.05
C ASN A 52 13.28 19.71 -4.93
N VAL A 53 12.61 18.61 -4.58
CA VAL A 53 12.71 17.36 -5.34
C VAL A 53 11.81 17.35 -6.59
N LEU A 54 11.07 18.44 -6.83
CA LEU A 54 10.11 18.58 -7.93
C LEU A 54 10.62 19.42 -9.10
N PRO A 55 10.08 19.22 -10.32
CA PRO A 55 8.98 18.29 -10.64
C PRO A 55 9.47 16.91 -11.11
N PHE A 56 8.95 15.83 -10.51
CA PHE A 56 9.12 14.48 -11.03
C PHE A 56 8.09 14.19 -12.12
N LYS A 57 8.51 13.47 -13.19
CA LYS A 57 7.56 12.94 -14.19
C LYS A 57 6.81 11.71 -13.68
N VAL A 58 7.45 10.92 -12.81
CA VAL A 58 6.91 9.69 -12.22
C VAL A 58 7.20 9.68 -10.74
N LEU A 59 6.19 9.40 -9.91
CA LEU A 59 6.32 9.15 -8.49
C LEU A 59 6.28 7.64 -8.23
N HIS A 60 7.38 7.10 -7.70
CA HIS A 60 7.46 5.70 -7.30
C HIS A 60 7.09 5.56 -5.83
N VAL A 61 6.18 4.63 -5.53
CA VAL A 61 5.71 4.36 -4.17
C VAL A 61 5.77 2.86 -3.93
N ALA A 62 6.37 2.43 -2.82
CA ALA A 62 6.39 1.03 -2.43
C ALA A 62 5.58 0.84 -1.13
N ASP A 63 4.57 -0.02 -1.19
CA ASP A 63 3.85 -0.52 -0.01
C ASP A 63 4.45 -1.88 0.36
N LEU A 64 4.92 -2.01 1.60
CA LEU A 64 5.67 -3.18 2.09
C LEU A 64 4.82 -3.91 3.13
N GLY A 65 4.51 -5.19 2.86
CA GLY A 65 3.51 -5.96 3.62
C GLY A 65 2.10 -5.87 3.00
N SER A 66 2.02 -5.65 1.69
CA SER A 66 0.78 -5.56 0.92
C SER A 66 0.21 -6.96 0.65
N SER A 67 -0.44 -7.54 1.64
CA SER A 67 -1.20 -8.78 1.43
C SER A 67 -2.56 -8.49 0.77
N ALA A 68 -3.05 -9.43 -0.04
CA ALA A 68 -4.43 -9.42 -0.55
C ALA A 68 -5.50 -9.35 0.56
N SER A 69 -5.18 -9.85 1.75
CA SER A 69 -6.08 -9.76 2.91
C SER A 69 -5.98 -8.43 3.65
N ASN A 70 -5.08 -7.52 3.25
CA ASN A 70 -4.87 -6.24 3.91
C ASN A 70 -5.81 -5.17 3.32
N PRO A 71 -6.83 -4.70 4.06
CA PRO A 71 -7.76 -3.69 3.57
C PRO A 71 -7.12 -2.30 3.39
N THR A 72 -5.88 -2.11 3.84
CA THR A 72 -5.28 -0.77 3.95
C THR A 72 -4.51 -0.34 2.70
N THR A 73 -4.06 -1.27 1.85
CA THR A 73 -3.23 -0.95 0.67
C THR A 73 -3.92 0.05 -0.26
N PHE A 74 -5.21 -0.14 -0.56
CA PHE A 74 -5.98 0.82 -1.37
C PHE A 74 -6.14 2.19 -0.68
N SER A 75 -6.27 2.21 0.64
CA SER A 75 -6.36 3.46 1.40
C SER A 75 -5.05 4.25 1.37
N VAL A 76 -3.90 3.56 1.42
CA VAL A 76 -2.57 4.16 1.26
C VAL A 76 -2.41 4.73 -0.16
N ILE A 77 -2.72 3.95 -1.19
CA ILE A 77 -2.68 4.39 -2.60
C ILE A 77 -3.51 5.65 -2.80
N ALA A 78 -4.79 5.63 -2.36
CA ALA A 78 -5.70 6.76 -2.48
C ALA A 78 -5.18 8.00 -1.75
N THR A 79 -4.70 7.83 -0.51
CA THR A 79 -4.15 8.93 0.30
C THR A 79 -2.96 9.60 -0.40
N VAL A 80 -2.05 8.82 -0.98
CA VAL A 80 -0.89 9.35 -1.71
C VAL A 80 -1.35 10.13 -2.94
N ILE A 81 -2.21 9.55 -3.77
CA ILE A 81 -2.72 10.19 -5.00
C ILE A 81 -3.42 11.50 -4.66
N ASP A 82 -4.34 11.49 -3.69
CA ASP A 82 -5.11 12.68 -3.30
C ASP A 82 -4.22 13.78 -2.74
N THR A 83 -3.23 13.42 -1.92
CA THR A 83 -2.28 14.39 -1.35
C THR A 83 -1.44 15.06 -2.43
N VAL A 84 -0.88 14.27 -3.35
CA VAL A 84 -0.11 14.78 -4.50
C VAL A 84 -1.00 15.67 -5.37
N LYS A 85 -2.24 15.24 -5.64
CA LYS A 85 -3.20 16.01 -6.45
C LYS A 85 -3.49 17.37 -5.84
N CYS A 86 -3.75 17.42 -4.53
CA CYS A 86 -3.99 18.66 -3.81
C CYS A 86 -2.76 19.59 -3.90
N LYS A 87 -1.56 19.06 -3.66
CA LYS A 87 -0.32 19.85 -3.72
C LYS A 87 0.03 20.33 -5.12
N CYS A 88 -0.12 19.51 -6.15
CA CYS A 88 0.06 19.93 -7.54
C CYS A 88 -0.91 21.06 -7.89
N LYS A 89 -2.19 20.96 -7.48
CA LYS A 89 -3.18 22.02 -7.69
C LYS A 89 -2.84 23.31 -6.95
N GLU A 90 -2.42 23.23 -5.69
CA GLU A 90 -2.02 24.39 -4.88
C GLU A 90 -0.83 25.14 -5.49
N LEU A 91 0.13 24.40 -6.06
CA LEU A 91 1.38 24.94 -6.59
C LEU A 91 1.35 25.21 -8.10
N GLY A 92 0.23 24.92 -8.78
CA GLY A 92 0.11 25.04 -10.24
C GLY A 92 1.01 24.08 -11.02
N LEU A 93 1.37 22.94 -10.43
CA LEU A 93 2.21 21.91 -11.03
C LEU A 93 1.37 20.90 -11.81
N GLN A 94 1.98 20.26 -12.81
CA GLN A 94 1.39 19.12 -13.49
C GLN A 94 1.37 17.89 -12.57
N MET A 95 0.38 17.02 -12.76
CA MET A 95 0.28 15.77 -12.01
C MET A 95 1.33 14.77 -12.54
N PRO A 96 2.12 14.12 -11.68
CA PRO A 96 3.03 13.06 -12.10
C PRO A 96 2.26 11.78 -12.44
N GLU A 97 2.90 10.89 -13.18
CA GLU A 97 2.47 9.48 -13.26
C GLU A 97 2.80 8.78 -11.94
N PHE A 98 2.06 7.73 -11.59
CA PHE A 98 2.28 6.96 -10.38
C PHE A 98 2.69 5.54 -10.72
N GLN A 99 3.73 5.04 -10.05
CA GLN A 99 4.11 3.63 -10.09
C GLN A 99 4.12 3.06 -8.68
N PHE A 100 3.13 2.22 -8.38
CA PHE A 100 3.02 1.52 -7.11
C PHE A 100 3.65 0.14 -7.19
N TRP A 101 4.52 -0.16 -6.21
CA TRP A 101 5.11 -1.47 -5.99
C TRP A 101 4.47 -2.07 -4.74
N LEU A 102 3.74 -3.17 -4.91
CA LEU A 102 3.10 -3.89 -3.81
C LEU A 102 3.95 -5.11 -3.47
N ASN A 103 4.53 -5.14 -2.28
CA ASN A 103 5.46 -6.18 -1.88
C ASN A 103 4.96 -6.92 -0.63
N ASP A 104 5.15 -8.24 -0.61
CA ASP A 104 4.85 -9.12 0.51
C ASP A 104 5.74 -10.37 0.45
N LEU A 105 5.66 -11.25 1.45
CA LEU A 105 6.50 -12.44 1.52
C LEU A 105 6.17 -13.46 0.41
N PRO A 106 7.16 -14.30 0.01
CA PRO A 106 6.89 -15.43 -0.87
C PRO A 106 5.81 -16.35 -0.30
N GLY A 107 4.81 -16.68 -1.12
CA GLY A 107 3.65 -17.47 -0.69
C GLY A 107 2.41 -16.64 -0.35
N SER A 108 2.52 -15.31 -0.28
CA SER A 108 1.35 -14.43 -0.20
C SER A 108 0.48 -14.54 -1.46
N ASP A 109 -0.83 -14.42 -1.28
CA ASP A 109 -1.81 -14.56 -2.35
C ASP A 109 -1.93 -13.29 -3.21
N PHE A 110 -0.90 -13.01 -4.00
CA PHE A 110 -0.91 -11.89 -4.95
C PHE A 110 -2.05 -12.01 -5.98
N ASN A 111 -2.56 -13.20 -6.27
CA ASN A 111 -3.65 -13.38 -7.24
C ASN A 111 -4.92 -12.69 -6.76
N THR A 112 -5.28 -12.84 -5.49
CA THR A 112 -6.44 -12.14 -4.91
C THR A 112 -6.20 -10.63 -4.88
N LEU A 113 -4.99 -10.18 -4.54
CA LEU A 113 -4.63 -8.76 -4.56
C LEU A 113 -4.81 -8.16 -5.96
N PHE A 114 -4.29 -8.83 -7.00
CA PHE A 114 -4.40 -8.36 -8.38
C PHE A 114 -5.83 -8.41 -8.91
N LYS A 115 -6.64 -9.40 -8.53
CA LYS A 115 -8.08 -9.42 -8.83
C LYS A 115 -8.79 -8.21 -8.22
N SER A 116 -8.57 -7.94 -6.93
CA SER A 116 -9.14 -6.75 -6.27
C SER A 116 -8.65 -5.45 -6.91
N LEU A 117 -7.36 -5.36 -7.27
CA LEU A 117 -6.80 -4.20 -7.95
C LEU A 117 -7.46 -3.98 -9.32
N SER A 118 -7.68 -5.05 -10.10
CA SER A 118 -8.34 -4.97 -11.41
C SER A 118 -9.78 -4.48 -11.36
N SER A 119 -10.45 -4.59 -10.21
CA SER A 119 -11.79 -4.02 -9.98
C SER A 119 -11.77 -2.60 -9.40
N TYR A 120 -10.60 -2.13 -8.94
CA TYR A 120 -10.42 -0.82 -8.32
C TYR A 120 -10.00 0.25 -9.33
N VAL A 121 -9.18 -0.11 -10.33
CA VAL A 121 -8.79 0.74 -11.46
C VAL A 121 -9.78 0.63 -12.63
#